data_AF-A0A2X3F272-F1
#
_entry.id   AF-A0A2X3F272-F1
#
_cell.length_a   1.000
_cell.length_b   1.000
_cell.length_c   1.000
_cell.angle_alpha   90.00
_cell.angle_beta   90.00
_cell.angle_gamma   90.00
#
_symmetry.space_group_name_H-M   'P 1'
#
loop_
_entity.id
_entity.type
_entity.pdbx_description
1 polymer ?
#
loop_
_entity_poly.entity_id
_entity_poly.type
_entity_poly.pdbx_seq_one_letter_code
_entity_poly.pdbx_strand_id
1 'polypeptide(L)'
;MVSLISVISTIGIALGVAVLIVGLSAMNGFERELNNRVLAVVPHGEIEPVNQPWNNWQEALAKVQKVKGIVAAAPYINFTGLVESGSNMRAIQVKGVDPQQESQLSALPTFVQNNAWAGFKAGEQQVILGKGVADALHVKQGDWVSNHDP
;
A
#
# COMPACT_ATOMS: atom_id res chain seq x y z
N MET A 1 -55.87 -7.05 23.66
CA MET A 1 -54.92 -5.91 23.76
C MET A 1 -53.50 -6.32 24.13
N VAL A 2 -53.28 -7.26 25.06
CA VAL A 2 -51.94 -7.72 25.47
C VAL A 2 -51.09 -8.29 24.31
N SER A 3 -51.70 -9.05 23.39
CA SER A 3 -50.99 -9.64 22.24
C SER A 3 -50.45 -8.58 21.24
N LEU A 4 -51.21 -7.51 20.97
CA LEU A 4 -50.79 -6.46 20.04
C LEU A 4 -49.57 -5.67 20.58
N ILE A 5 -49.58 -5.34 21.87
CA ILE A 5 -48.47 -4.65 22.52
C ILE A 5 -47.22 -5.53 22.51
N SER A 6 -47.38 -6.84 22.76
CA SER A 6 -46.27 -7.80 22.71
C SER A 6 -45.63 -7.86 21.32
N VAL A 7 -46.43 -7.96 20.26
CA VAL A 7 -45.92 -8.06 18.88
C VAL A 7 -45.17 -6.79 18.47
N ILE A 8 -45.74 -5.61 18.75
CA ILE A 8 -45.11 -4.33 18.42
C ILE A 8 -43.80 -4.15 19.21
N SER A 9 -43.77 -4.54 20.49
CA SER A 9 -42.57 -4.46 21.33
C SER A 9 -41.47 -5.40 20.83
N THR A 10 -41.81 -6.64 20.47
CA THR A 10 -40.84 -7.60 19.91
C THR A 10 -40.26 -7.12 18.59
N ILE A 11 -41.07 -6.54 17.70
CA ILE A 11 -40.59 -5.97 16.43
C ILE A 11 -39.66 -4.78 16.68
N GLY A 12 -40.01 -3.89 17.62
CA GLY A 12 -39.16 -2.76 17.98
C GLY A 12 -37.79 -3.18 18.52
N ILE A 13 -37.76 -4.17 19.41
CA ILE A 13 -36.51 -4.71 19.95
C ILE A 13 -35.71 -5.41 18.84
N ALA A 14 -36.37 -6.23 18.01
CA ALA A 14 -35.71 -6.92 16.90
C ALA A 14 -35.04 -5.94 15.92
N LEU A 15 -35.74 -4.85 15.57
CA LEU A 15 -35.20 -3.81 14.71
C LEU A 15 -34.04 -3.07 15.39
N GLY A 16 -34.16 -2.72 16.67
CA GLY A 16 -33.09 -2.04 17.41
C GLY A 16 -31.82 -2.88 17.47
N VAL A 17 -31.95 -4.17 17.79
CA VAL A 17 -30.81 -5.11 17.84
C VAL A 17 -30.21 -5.30 16.44
N ALA A 18 -31.04 -5.42 15.40
CA ALA A 18 -30.55 -5.58 14.02
C ALA A 18 -29.71 -4.37 13.58
N VAL A 19 -30.16 -3.14 13.87
CA VAL A 19 -29.41 -1.92 13.55
C VAL A 19 -28.06 -1.88 14.29
N LEU A 20 -28.03 -2.25 15.56
CA LEU A 20 -26.79 -2.30 16.34
C LEU A 20 -25.82 -3.36 15.81
N ILE A 21 -26.30 -4.55 15.45
CA ILE A 21 -25.47 -5.61 14.85
C ILE A 21 -24.88 -5.15 13.52
N VAL A 22 -25.68 -4.57 12.63
CA VAL A 22 -25.21 -4.08 11.33
C VAL A 22 -24.19 -2.95 11.51
N GLY A 23 -24.43 -2.01 12.42
CA GLY A 23 -23.51 -0.91 12.70
C GLY A 23 -22.15 -1.42 13.22
N LEU A 24 -22.16 -2.32 14.20
CA LEU A 24 -20.95 -2.94 14.73
C LEU A 24 -20.24 -3.81 13.68
N SER A 25 -20.99 -4.54 12.85
CA SER A 25 -20.43 -5.34 11.75
C SER A 25 -19.75 -4.46 10.70
N ALA A 26 -20.33 -3.31 10.36
CA ALA A 26 -19.73 -2.36 9.43
C ALA A 26 -18.44 -1.76 10.00
N MET A 27 -18.44 -1.36 11.28
CA MET A 27 -17.23 -0.86 11.96
C MET A 27 -16.14 -1.93 12.05
N ASN A 28 -16.48 -3.13 12.51
CA ASN A 28 -15.54 -4.24 12.66
C ASN A 28 -14.97 -4.68 11.29
N GLY A 29 -15.83 -4.75 10.26
CA GLY A 29 -15.41 -5.05 8.89
C GLY A 29 -14.49 -3.98 8.33
N PHE A 30 -14.79 -2.70 8.58
CA PHE A 30 -13.96 -1.58 8.16
C PHE A 30 -12.61 -1.54 8.90
N GLU A 31 -12.59 -1.74 10.22
CA GLU A 31 -11.37 -1.81 11.01
C GLU A 31 -10.48 -2.98 10.56
N ARG A 32 -11.08 -4.14 10.27
CA ARG A 32 -10.38 -5.29 9.72
C ARG A 32 -9.79 -5.00 8.35
N GLU A 33 -10.55 -4.34 7.48
CA GLU A 33 -10.10 -3.98 6.14
C GLU A 33 -9.00 -2.91 6.17
N LEU A 34 -9.12 -1.92 7.07
CA LEU A 34 -8.13 -0.87 7.27
C LEU A 34 -6.82 -1.44 7.82
N ASN A 35 -6.89 -2.27 8.87
CA ASN A 35 -5.71 -2.95 9.43
C ASN A 35 -5.04 -3.87 8.40
N ASN A 36 -5.81 -4.62 7.62
CA ASN A 36 -5.25 -5.56 6.65
C ASN A 36 -4.72 -4.89 5.38
N ARG A 37 -5.24 -3.73 4.96
CA ARG A 37 -4.82 -3.07 3.71
C ARG A 37 -3.86 -1.89 3.89
N VAL A 38 -3.88 -1.19 5.02
CA VAL A 38 -3.12 0.06 5.19
C VAL A 38 -1.92 -0.09 6.12
N LEU A 39 -2.04 -0.86 7.20
CA LEU A 39 -0.97 -1.01 8.21
C LEU A 39 0.10 -2.06 7.87
N ALA A 40 -0.08 -2.84 6.79
CA ALA A 40 0.90 -3.83 6.35
C ALA A 40 1.82 -3.35 5.20
N VAL A 41 1.52 -2.20 4.60
CA VAL A 41 2.14 -1.75 3.34
C VAL A 41 3.00 -0.51 3.52
N VAL A 42 2.83 0.23 4.63
CA VAL A 42 3.60 1.45 4.91
C VAL A 42 4.67 1.12 5.95
N PRO A 43 5.97 1.41 5.68
CA PRO A 43 7.02 1.23 6.67
C PRO A 43 6.69 2.05 7.93
N HIS A 44 6.92 1.48 9.11
CA HIS A 44 6.60 2.11 10.40
C HIS A 44 7.33 3.45 10.64
N GLY A 45 8.36 3.75 9.85
CA GLY A 45 9.05 5.04 9.86
C GLY A 45 9.95 5.18 8.64
N GLU A 46 10.14 6.42 8.23
CA GLU A 46 11.04 6.81 7.16
C GLU A 46 12.08 7.79 7.72
N ILE A 47 13.32 7.66 7.25
CA ILE A 47 14.39 8.61 7.59
C ILE A 47 14.77 9.29 6.30
N GLU A 48 14.59 10.60 6.26
CA GLU A 48 14.98 11.43 5.13
C GLU A 48 16.14 12.35 5.51
N PRO A 49 17.09 12.58 4.60
CA PRO A 49 18.17 13.52 4.83
C PRO A 49 17.65 14.96 4.75
N VAL A 50 18.12 15.84 5.64
CA VAL A 50 17.78 17.28 5.58
C VAL A 50 18.32 17.90 4.29
N ASN A 51 19.50 17.47 3.85
CA ASN A 51 20.14 17.92 2.61
C ASN A 51 20.46 16.70 1.72
N GLN A 52 20.04 16.76 0.46
CA GLN A 52 20.42 15.78 -0.56
C GLN A 52 21.67 16.25 -1.33
N PRO A 53 22.54 15.34 -1.81
CA PRO A 53 22.46 13.88 -1.72
C PRO A 53 22.95 13.34 -0.36
N TRP A 54 22.34 12.24 0.08
CA TRP A 54 22.77 11.53 1.28
C TRP A 54 23.89 10.56 0.95
N ASN A 55 25.14 10.98 1.09
CA ASN A 55 26.28 10.14 0.70
C ASN A 55 26.58 8.98 1.67
N ASN A 56 26.24 9.14 2.95
CA ASN A 56 26.65 8.21 4.02
C ASN A 56 25.50 7.31 4.49
N TRP A 57 24.51 7.04 3.62
CA TRP A 57 23.30 6.31 3.99
C TRP A 57 23.59 4.87 4.43
N GLN A 58 24.63 4.23 3.90
CA GLN A 58 25.01 2.85 4.21
C GLN A 58 25.45 2.69 5.68
N GLU A 59 26.22 3.66 6.19
CA GLU A 59 26.67 3.65 7.58
C GLU A 59 25.50 3.93 8.53
N ALA A 60 24.60 4.85 8.15
CA ALA A 60 23.37 5.11 8.90
C ALA A 60 22.49 3.86 8.95
N LEU A 61 22.27 3.18 7.82
CA LEU A 61 21.48 1.96 7.73
C LEU A 61 22.02 0.87 8.68
N ALA A 62 23.34 0.65 8.69
CA ALA A 62 23.97 -0.32 9.58
C ALA A 62 23.83 0.04 11.08
N LYS A 63 23.73 1.34 11.42
CA LYS A 63 23.45 1.79 12.79
C LYS A 63 21.98 1.57 13.14
N VAL A 64 21.07 1.91 12.24
CA VAL A 64 19.62 1.74 12.43
C VAL A 64 19.25 0.27 12.63
N GLN A 65 19.76 -0.64 11.79
CA GLN A 65 19.48 -2.08 11.93
C GLN A 65 19.94 -2.68 13.28
N LYS A 66 20.84 -2.02 14.02
CA LYS A 66 21.32 -2.46 15.34
C LYS A 66 20.47 -1.95 16.50
N VAL A 67 19.53 -1.03 16.26
CA VAL A 67 18.67 -0.47 17.31
C VAL A 67 17.65 -1.51 17.75
N LYS A 68 17.57 -1.74 19.06
CA LYS A 68 16.61 -2.69 19.65
C LYS A 68 15.17 -2.26 19.32
N GLY A 69 14.42 -3.16 18.68
CA GLY A 69 13.04 -2.90 18.25
C GLY A 69 12.87 -2.69 16.75
N ILE A 70 13.97 -2.54 15.99
CA ILE A 70 13.93 -2.47 14.53
C ILE A 70 14.02 -3.89 13.96
N VAL A 71 12.98 -4.30 13.24
CA VAL A 71 12.87 -5.64 12.62
C VAL A 71 13.67 -5.70 11.32
N ALA A 72 13.54 -4.68 10.49
CA ALA A 72 14.25 -4.54 9.22
C ALA A 72 14.37 -3.05 8.86
N ALA A 73 15.35 -2.71 8.03
CA ALA A 73 15.48 -1.40 7.41
C ALA A 73 16.07 -1.59 6.01
N ALA A 74 15.56 -0.83 5.04
CA ALA A 74 15.96 -0.90 3.64
C ALA A 74 16.12 0.51 3.06
N PRO A 75 17.08 0.74 2.13
CA PRO A 75 17.18 1.99 1.42
C PRO A 75 16.03 2.11 0.40
N TYR A 76 15.54 3.33 0.21
CA TYR A 76 14.59 3.64 -0.84
C TYR A 76 14.93 4.99 -1.48
N ILE A 77 14.46 5.18 -2.71
CA ILE A 77 14.50 6.47 -3.41
C ILE A 77 13.06 6.80 -3.77
N ASN A 78 12.64 8.04 -3.53
CA ASN A 78 11.30 8.51 -3.86
C ASN A 78 11.42 9.78 -4.70
N PHE A 79 10.77 9.80 -5.86
CA PHE A 79 10.75 10.95 -6.75
C PHE A 79 9.42 11.01 -7.50
N THR A 80 9.04 12.22 -7.92
CA THR A 80 7.86 12.43 -8.76
C THR A 80 8.33 12.48 -10.21
N GLY A 81 7.83 11.57 -11.04
CA GLY A 81 8.12 11.51 -12.47
C GLY A 81 6.85 11.64 -13.31
N LEU A 82 7.02 11.93 -14.59
CA LEU A 82 5.91 11.97 -15.54
C LEU A 82 5.95 10.71 -16.39
N VAL A 83 4.93 9.85 -16.29
CA VAL A 83 4.86 8.64 -17.11
C VAL A 83 3.85 8.83 -18.23
N GLU A 84 4.29 8.45 -19.43
CA GLU A 84 3.54 8.52 -20.67
C GLU A 84 3.39 7.13 -21.29
N SER A 85 2.19 6.85 -21.78
CA SER A 85 1.92 5.72 -22.67
C SER A 85 0.97 6.17 -23.78
N GLY A 86 1.48 6.21 -25.02
CA GLY A 86 0.73 6.70 -26.17
C GLY A 86 0.31 8.17 -25.99
N SER A 87 -0.99 8.43 -25.89
CA SER A 87 -1.55 9.77 -25.67
C SER A 87 -1.87 10.10 -24.22
N ASN A 88 -1.63 9.17 -23.28
CA ASN A 88 -1.99 9.33 -21.88
C ASN A 88 -0.74 9.64 -21.06
N MET A 89 -0.77 10.78 -20.36
CA MET A 89 0.34 11.28 -19.55
C MET A 89 -0.14 11.52 -18.12
N ARG A 90 0.60 11.02 -17.13
CA ARG A 90 0.26 11.14 -15.71
C ARG A 90 1.51 11.45 -14.89
N ALA A 91 1.38 12.37 -13.95
CA ALA A 91 2.34 12.51 -12.87
C ALA A 91 2.17 11.32 -11.91
N ILE A 92 3.26 10.61 -11.62
CA ILE A 92 3.27 9.49 -10.70
C ILE A 92 4.40 9.66 -9.68
N GLN A 93 4.20 9.07 -8.52
CA GLN A 93 5.27 8.93 -7.54
C GLN A 93 5.97 7.59 -7.75
N VAL A 94 7.28 7.64 -7.99
CA VAL A 94 8.11 6.48 -8.25
C VAL A 94 8.94 6.18 -7.01
N LYS A 95 8.80 4.96 -6.49
CA LYS A 95 9.60 4.45 -5.38
C LYS A 95 10.60 3.41 -5.91
N GLY A 96 11.88 3.76 -5.89
CA GLY A 96 12.97 2.82 -6.09
C GLY A 96 13.24 2.05 -4.81
N VAL A 97 13.25 0.72 -4.88
CA VAL A 97 13.48 -0.17 -3.73
C VAL A 97 14.43 -1.29 -4.11
N ASP A 98 15.13 -1.84 -3.11
CA ASP A 98 15.81 -3.12 -3.25
C ASP A 98 14.80 -4.27 -3.05
N PRO A 99 14.54 -5.11 -4.08
CA PRO A 99 13.51 -6.15 -4.00
C PRO A 99 13.75 -7.17 -2.88
N GLN A 100 15.01 -7.46 -2.56
CA GLN A 100 15.36 -8.45 -1.53
C GLN A 100 15.14 -7.87 -0.13
N GLN A 101 15.54 -6.62 0.09
CA GLN A 101 15.39 -5.96 1.40
C GLN A 101 13.93 -5.55 1.66
N GLU A 102 13.22 -5.07 0.64
CA GLU A 102 11.82 -4.66 0.76
C GLU A 102 10.90 -5.83 1.13
N SER A 103 11.22 -7.05 0.66
CA SER A 103 10.46 -8.26 1.02
C SER A 103 10.52 -8.62 2.51
N GLN A 104 11.51 -8.10 3.24
CA GLN A 104 11.63 -8.27 4.69
C GLN A 104 10.97 -7.13 5.47
N LEU A 105 10.64 -6.03 4.81
CA LEU A 105 10.15 -4.80 5.43
C LEU A 105 8.64 -4.61 5.27
N SER A 106 8.10 -4.92 4.08
CA SER A 106 6.70 -4.66 3.75
C SER A 106 6.01 -5.89 3.18
N ALA A 107 4.68 -5.95 3.34
CA ALA A 107 3.86 -6.96 2.67
C ALA A 107 3.60 -6.63 1.19
N LEU A 108 4.23 -5.58 0.65
CA LEU A 108 4.07 -5.10 -0.72
C LEU A 108 4.24 -6.21 -1.78
N PRO A 109 5.23 -7.12 -1.69
CA PRO A 109 5.37 -8.24 -2.63
C PRO A 109 4.11 -9.11 -2.76
N THR A 110 3.35 -9.26 -1.67
CA THR A 110 2.13 -10.09 -1.61
C THR A 110 0.96 -9.46 -2.36
N PHE A 111 0.96 -8.13 -2.51
CA PHE A 111 -0.08 -7.42 -3.25
C PHE A 111 0.20 -7.31 -4.76
N VAL A 112 1.40 -7.70 -5.19
CA VAL A 112 1.77 -7.70 -6.61
C VAL A 112 1.14 -8.90 -7.31
N GLN A 113 0.36 -8.62 -8.33
CA GLN A 113 -0.34 -9.65 -9.11
C GLN A 113 0.66 -10.51 -9.92
N ASN A 114 0.24 -11.73 -10.24
CA ASN A 114 0.97 -12.65 -11.11
C ASN A 114 2.39 -13.01 -10.65
N ASN A 115 2.69 -12.87 -9.35
CA ASN A 115 4.03 -13.11 -8.80
C ASN A 115 5.12 -12.27 -9.49
N ALA A 116 4.76 -11.11 -10.06
CA ALA A 116 5.69 -10.29 -10.84
C ALA A 116 6.86 -9.78 -9.99
N TRP A 117 6.68 -9.70 -8.66
CA TRP A 117 7.75 -9.36 -7.72
C TRP A 117 8.94 -10.32 -7.79
N ALA A 118 8.72 -11.62 -7.95
CA ALA A 118 9.79 -12.60 -8.03
C ALA A 118 10.65 -12.44 -9.29
N GLY A 119 10.08 -11.86 -10.35
CA GLY A 119 10.78 -11.53 -11.59
C GLY A 119 11.42 -10.14 -11.59
N PHE A 120 11.15 -9.30 -10.58
CA PHE A 120 11.59 -7.91 -10.55
C PHE A 120 13.07 -7.80 -10.16
N LYS A 121 13.92 -7.45 -11.15
CA LYS A 121 15.37 -7.40 -10.98
C LYS A 121 15.94 -6.05 -11.38
N ALA A 122 16.97 -5.64 -10.66
CA ALA A 122 17.75 -4.45 -11.00
C ALA A 122 18.40 -4.61 -12.38
N GLY A 123 18.37 -3.54 -13.18
CA GLY A 123 19.01 -3.49 -14.50
C GLY A 123 18.16 -3.99 -15.67
N GLU A 124 17.00 -4.61 -15.43
CA GLU A 124 16.11 -5.11 -16.50
C GLU A 124 15.08 -4.07 -16.99
N GLN A 125 15.20 -2.80 -16.57
CA GLN A 125 14.28 -1.69 -16.91
C GLN A 125 12.79 -2.04 -16.69
N GLN A 126 12.52 -2.83 -15.65
CA GLN A 126 11.17 -3.21 -15.27
C GLN A 126 10.55 -2.14 -14.36
N VAL A 127 9.22 -2.04 -14.40
CA VAL A 127 8.45 -1.21 -13.47
C VAL A 127 7.19 -1.98 -13.04
N ILE A 128 6.85 -1.89 -11.75
CA ILE A 128 5.59 -2.41 -11.23
C ILE A 128 4.65 -1.23 -11.04
N LEU A 129 3.54 -1.23 -11.78
CA LEU A 129 2.55 -0.16 -11.72
C LEU A 129 1.39 -0.57 -10.81
N GLY A 130 0.99 0.35 -9.94
CA GLY A 130 -0.25 0.20 -9.18
C GLY A 130 -1.46 0.13 -10.12
N LYS A 131 -2.44 -0.70 -9.79
CA LYS A 131 -3.62 -0.94 -10.64
C LYS A 131 -4.32 0.36 -11.10
N GLY A 132 -4.47 1.35 -10.22
CA GLY A 132 -5.08 2.63 -10.58
C GLY A 132 -4.28 3.43 -11.62
N VAL A 133 -2.94 3.38 -11.56
CA VAL A 133 -2.07 4.02 -12.55
C VAL A 133 -2.13 3.26 -13.87
N ALA A 134 -2.08 1.93 -13.82
CA ALA A 134 -2.19 1.08 -15.01
C ALA A 134 -3.54 1.30 -15.74
N ASP A 135 -4.64 1.34 -14.99
CA ASP A 135 -5.98 1.61 -15.52
C ASP A 135 -6.06 3.03 -16.11
N ALA A 136 -5.45 4.03 -15.47
CA ALA A 136 -5.46 5.42 -15.94
C ALA A 136 -4.58 5.69 -17.17
N LEU A 137 -3.53 4.88 -17.37
CA LEU A 137 -2.67 4.91 -18.55
C LEU A 137 -3.15 3.95 -19.66
N HIS A 138 -4.15 3.12 -19.38
CA HIS A 138 -4.64 2.04 -20.24
C HIS A 138 -3.56 1.02 -20.64
N VAL A 139 -2.63 0.73 -19.75
CA VAL A 139 -1.52 -0.22 -19.99
C VAL A 139 -1.77 -1.58 -19.33
N LYS A 140 -1.24 -2.62 -19.96
CA LYS A 140 -1.25 -4.01 -19.48
C LYS A 140 0.16 -4.51 -19.26
N GLN A 141 0.28 -5.65 -18.58
CA GLN A 141 1.56 -6.31 -18.40
C GLN A 141 2.19 -6.62 -19.77
N GLY A 142 3.44 -6.16 -19.97
CA GLY A 142 4.18 -6.29 -21.22
C GLY A 142 4.22 -5.03 -22.08
N ASP A 143 3.41 -4.01 -21.74
CA ASP A 143 3.44 -2.73 -22.44
C ASP A 143 4.63 -1.87 -21.99
N TRP A 144 5.15 -1.06 -22.90
CA TRP A 144 6.20 -0.09 -22.62
C TRP A 144 5.61 1.25 -22.19
N VAL A 145 6.26 1.86 -21.21
CA VAL A 145 5.95 3.22 -20.74
C VAL A 145 7.22 4.06 -20.76
N SER A 146 7.08 5.32 -21.15
CA SER A 146 8.19 6.28 -21.14
C SER A 146 8.09 7.11 -19.87
N ASN A 147 9.20 7.22 -19.13
CA ASN A 147 9.34 8.16 -18.04
C ASN A 147 10.03 9.43 -18.55
N HIS A 148 9.41 10.58 -18.35
CA HIS A 148 10.02 11.89 -18.49
C HIS A 148 10.35 12.41 -17.10
N ASP A 149 11.65 12.47 -16.80
CA ASP A 149 12.15 13.31 -15.71
C ASP A 149 12.15 14.78 -16.17
N PRO A 150 11.69 15.73 -15.34
CA PRO A 150 11.91 17.15 -15.58
C PRO A 150 13.38 17.56 -15.46
#